data_AF-A0A2U3I325-F1
#
_entry.id   AF-A0A2U3I325-F1
#
_cell.length_a   1.000
_cell.length_b   1.000
_cell.length_c   1.000
_cell.angle_alpha   90.00
_cell.angle_beta   90.00
_cell.angle_gamma   90.00
#
_symmetry.space_group_name_H-M   'P 1'
#
loop_
_entity.id
_entity.type
_entity.pdbx_description
1 polymer ?
#
loop_
_entity_poly.entity_id
_entity_poly.type
_entity_poly.pdbx_seq_one_letter_code
_entity_poly.pdbx_strand_id
1 'polypeptide(L)' 'MPLNPDSPLARLMNAPVRPGKVVWIGLRGARREPLDVVEFALALTDGGLEGDHYSRKGGNRQVTLMRRACAR' A
#
# COMPACT_ATOMS: atom_id res chain seq x y z
N MET A 1 -10.86 0.49 25.48
CA MET A 1 -12.23 -0.05 25.32
C MET A 1 -12.24 -0.87 24.04
N PRO A 2 -12.63 -2.16 24.08
CA PRO A 2 -12.73 -2.95 22.86
C PRO A 2 -13.84 -2.39 21.96
N LEU A 3 -13.65 -2.52 20.63
CA LEU A 3 -14.70 -2.22 19.66
C LEU A 3 -15.85 -3.23 19.85
N ASN A 4 -17.10 -2.78 19.63
CA ASN A 4 -18.23 -3.72 19.52
C ASN A 4 -17.97 -4.68 18.34
N PRO A 5 -17.94 -6.01 18.55
CA PRO A 5 -17.63 -6.99 17.50
C PRO A 5 -18.59 -6.93 16.31
N ASP A 6 -19.84 -6.53 16.53
CA ASP A 6 -20.87 -6.43 15.48
C ASP A 6 -20.83 -5.09 14.72
N SER A 7 -19.97 -4.16 15.14
CA SER A 7 -19.86 -2.85 14.47
C SER A 7 -19.26 -2.97 13.06
N PRO A 8 -19.69 -2.13 12.10
CA PRO A 8 -19.09 -2.09 10.77
C PRO A 8 -17.57 -1.85 10.79
N LEU A 9 -17.07 -1.05 11.74
CA LEU A 9 -15.64 -0.81 11.91
C LEU A 9 -14.89 -2.05 12.37
N ALA A 10 -15.42 -2.80 13.35
CA ALA A 10 -14.81 -4.06 13.77
C ALA A 10 -14.77 -5.06 12.61
N ARG A 11 -15.86 -5.15 11.83
CA ARG A 11 -15.89 -5.98 10.61
C ARG A 11 -14.86 -5.56 9.56
N LEU A 12 -14.65 -4.25 9.37
CA LEU A 12 -13.65 -3.73 8.44
C LEU A 12 -12.21 -4.03 8.91
N MET A 13 -11.92 -3.79 10.19
CA MET A 13 -10.60 -4.03 10.77
C MET A 13 -10.22 -5.52 10.78
N ASN A 14 -11.23 -6.40 10.91
CA ASN A 14 -11.05 -7.86 10.86
C ASN A 14 -11.23 -8.46 9.45
N ALA A 15 -11.57 -7.65 8.44
CA ALA A 15 -11.80 -8.18 7.10
C ALA A 15 -10.47 -8.69 6.51
N PRO A 16 -10.43 -9.94 6.01
CA PRO A 16 -9.21 -10.47 5.41
C PRO A 16 -8.87 -9.71 4.13
N VAL A 17 -7.58 -9.41 3.94
CA VAL A 17 -7.07 -8.90 2.68
C VAL A 17 -7.31 -9.96 1.62
N ARG A 18 -8.17 -9.66 0.64
CA ARG A 18 -8.44 -10.59 -0.47
C ARG A 18 -7.23 -10.66 -1.40
N PRO A 19 -6.91 -11.82 -1.99
CA PRO A 19 -5.92 -11.89 -3.06
C PRO A 19 -6.32 -10.99 -4.24
N GLY A 20 -5.35 -10.68 -5.08
CA GLY A 20 -5.55 -9.82 -6.25
C GLY A 20 -4.34 -9.86 -7.18
N LYS A 21 -4.42 -9.07 -8.25
CA LYS A 21 -3.32 -8.84 -9.19
C LYS A 21 -2.84 -7.41 -9.05
N VAL A 22 -1.53 -7.21 -9.12
CA VAL A 22 -0.95 -5.87 -9.32
C VAL A 22 -1.20 -5.50 -10.78
N VAL A 23 -1.89 -4.39 -10.99
CA VAL A 23 -2.25 -3.89 -12.34
C VAL A 23 -1.67 -2.51 -12.61
N TRP A 24 -0.97 -1.94 -11.62
CA TRP A 24 -0.39 -0.62 -11.67
C TRP A 24 0.66 -0.51 -10.55
N ILE A 25 1.80 0.10 -10.88
CA ILE A 25 2.85 0.48 -9.94
C ILE A 25 3.17 1.94 -10.21
N GLY A 26 3.19 2.74 -9.15
CA GLY A 26 3.61 4.13 -9.20
C GLY A 26 4.70 4.39 -8.18
N LEU A 27 5.80 4.98 -8.61
CA LEU A 27 6.91 5.43 -7.78
C LEU A 27 6.89 6.95 -7.71
N ARG A 28 7.18 7.52 -6.55
CA ARG A 28 7.30 8.96 -6.39
C ARG A 28 8.70 9.29 -5.91
N GLY A 29 9.55 9.84 -6.77
CA GLY A 29 10.97 10.09 -6.46
C GLY A 29 11.21 11.02 -5.27
N ALA A 30 10.36 12.04 -5.09
CA ALA A 30 10.39 12.90 -3.90
C ALA A 30 9.01 13.34 -3.39
N ARG A 31 8.98 13.92 -2.18
CA ARG A 31 7.75 14.48 -1.59
C ARG A 31 7.07 15.46 -2.57
N ARG A 32 5.82 15.14 -2.94
CA ARG A 32 4.95 15.91 -3.87
C ARG A 32 5.36 15.92 -5.34
N GLU A 33 6.35 15.13 -5.75
CA GLU A 33 6.63 14.96 -7.19
C GLU A 33 5.54 14.15 -7.88
N PRO A 34 5.38 14.25 -9.21
CA PRO A 34 4.54 13.35 -9.98
C PRO A 34 4.83 11.87 -9.70
N LEU A 35 3.85 11.00 -9.96
CA LEU A 35 4.07 9.56 -9.90
C LEU A 35 4.58 9.09 -11.26
N ASP A 36 5.69 8.35 -11.24
CA ASP A 36 6.21 7.62 -12.38
C ASP A 36 5.57 6.24 -12.43
N VAL A 37 4.87 5.94 -13.51
CA VAL A 37 4.21 4.65 -13.71
C VAL A 37 5.20 3.69 -14.37
N VAL A 38 5.43 2.54 -13.72
CA VAL A 38 6.42 1.56 -14.16
C VAL A 38 5.80 0.16 -14.30
N GLU A 39 6.38 -0.66 -15.16
CA GLU A 39 5.98 -2.07 -15.32
C GLU A 39 6.54 -2.95 -14.19
N PHE A 40 7.73 -2.61 -13.69
CA PHE A 40 8.46 -3.37 -12.67
C PHE A 40 9.07 -2.42 -11.63
N ALA A 41 9.15 -2.88 -10.38
CA ALA A 41 9.87 -2.20 -9.31
C ALA A 41 10.55 -3.23 -8.41
N LEU A 42 11.77 -2.92 -7.96
CA LEU A 42 12.52 -3.74 -7.02
C LEU A 42 12.13 -3.38 -5.59
N ALA A 43 11.66 -4.37 -4.82
CA ALA A 43 11.41 -4.21 -3.39
C ALA A 43 12.69 -4.49 -2.60
N LEU A 44 13.21 -3.48 -1.94
CA LEU A 44 14.41 -3.55 -1.11
C LEU A 44 14.02 -3.80 0.34
N THR A 45 14.62 -4.82 0.97
CA THR A 45 14.44 -5.09 2.41
C THR A 45 14.74 -3.82 3.21
N ASP A 46 13.76 -3.39 4.00
CA ASP A 46 13.84 -2.19 4.86
C ASP A 46 14.03 -0.86 4.12
N GLY A 47 13.99 -0.87 2.78
CA GLY A 47 14.26 0.25 1.90
C GLY A 47 13.08 0.71 1.05
N GLY A 48 11.96 -0.03 1.05
CA GLY A 48 10.82 0.31 0.20
C GLY A 48 11.03 -0.14 -1.25
N LEU A 49 10.51 0.64 -2.20
CA LEU A 49 10.72 0.38 -3.64
C LEU A 49 11.90 1.21 -4.13
N GLU A 50 12.80 0.60 -4.90
CA GLU A 50 13.89 1.32 -5.55
C GLU A 50 13.34 2.48 -6.40
N GLY A 51 13.86 3.69 -6.18
CA GLY A 51 13.41 4.91 -6.85
C GLY A 51 12.16 5.58 -6.23
N ASP A 52 11.50 4.99 -5.24
CA ASP A 52 10.43 5.65 -4.48
C ASP A 52 10.97 6.43 -3.27
N HIS A 53 10.29 7.52 -2.92
CA HIS A 53 10.59 8.38 -1.78
C HIS A 53 10.15 7.72 -0.46
N TYR A 54 10.79 6.61 -0.13
CA TYR A 54 10.70 6.00 1.19
C TYR A 54 11.84 6.52 2.08
N SER A 55 11.49 7.41 3.02
CA SER A 55 12.48 8.09 3.87
C SER A 55 12.72 7.43 5.23
N ARG A 56 11.89 6.48 5.66
CA ARG A 56 11.94 5.89 7.01
C ARG A 56 12.47 4.46 7.00
N LYS A 57 13.77 4.27 6.73
CA LYS A 57 14.42 2.94 6.69
C LYS A 57 14.04 2.07 7.91
N GLY A 58 13.64 0.82 7.67
CA GLY A 58 13.22 -0.13 8.71
C GLY A 58 11.83 0.11 9.34
N GLY A 59 10.99 0.95 8.75
CA GLY A 59 9.60 1.13 9.21
C GLY A 59 8.65 0.05 8.68
N ASN A 60 7.51 -0.15 9.36
CA ASN A 60 6.51 -1.17 8.98
C ASN A 60 5.67 -0.83 7.73
N ARG A 61 5.80 0.38 7.18
CA ARG A 61 5.00 0.88 6.04
C ARG A 61 5.89 1.23 4.85
N GLN A 62 6.58 0.22 4.33
CA GLN A 62 7.51 0.34 3.20
C GLN A 62 6.80 0.51 1.85
N VAL A 63 5.59 -0.04 1.73
CA VAL A 63 4.79 -0.02 0.50
C VAL A 63 3.34 0.33 0.86
N THR A 64 2.66 1.05 -0.03
CA THR A 64 1.22 1.30 0.05
C THR A 64 0.49 0.49 -1.00
N LEU A 65 -0.40 -0.40 -0.57
CA LEU A 65 -1.30 -1.13 -1.48
C LEU A 65 -2.65 -0.42 -1.53
N MET A 66 -3.11 -0.13 -2.75
CA MET A 66 -4.43 0.45 -2.99
C MET A 66 -5.26 -0.52 -3.81
N ARG A 67 -6.50 -0.77 -3.36
CA ARG A 67 -7.46 -1.59 -4.12
C ARG A 67 -8.19 -0.69 -5.10
N ARG A 68 -8.11 -1.01 -6.39
CA ARG A 68 -9.05 -0.46 -7.38
C ARG A 68 -10.46 -0.96 -7.04
N ALA A 69 -11.42 -0.05 -6.88
CA ALA A 69 -12.82 -0.43 -6.71
C ALA A 69 -13.27 -1.22 -7.94
N CYS A 70 -13.91 -2.37 -7.72
CA CYS A 70 -14.57 -3.09 -8.79
C CYS A 70 -15.83 -2.29 -9.17
N ALA A 71 -16.02 -1.95 -10.44
CA ALA A 71 -17.34 -1.56 -10.91
C ALA A 71 -18.27 -2.74 -10.66
N ARG A 72 -19.39 -2.47 -10.00
CA ARG A 72 -20.40 -3.48 -9.70
C ARG A 72 -21.27 -3.74 -10.91
#